data_AF-A0A949X1Z3-F1
#
_entry.id   AF-A0A949X1Z3-F1
#
_cell.length_a   1.000
_cell.length_b   1.000
_cell.length_c   1.000
_cell.angle_alpha   90.00
_cell.angle_beta   90.00
_cell.angle_gamma   90.00
#
_symmetry.space_group_name_H-M   'P 1'
#
loop_
_entity.id
_entity.type
_entity.pdbx_description
1 polymer ?
#
loop_
_entity_poly.entity_id
_entity_poly.type
_entity_poly.pdbx_seq_one_letter_code
_entity_poly.pdbx_strand_id
1 'polypeptide(L)'
;MIEMKTRQYILSSISFDDFFKLLNQEQIKYIILRWFDKFPKIRKGEAIDLLVHDDDLFKISKHVSPHCKNNSIACNIYSINGMTGTDYNELPYYPSHCAQEMLNERILWDNKYFVPSTKHYLLSIAYHAVYYKAENSGLPRGIREEDSELVHNNKYTKALRTMINQCGINVELTWVGLQKFLDENNWTPELLVLKKLSKKSNWVKNLYYLKLHDRQNTGEIMAFIIREWAHENNLTDWIIKWLENHGLHILNIYELDESRKKKATCNLRGGDWGYNKWRKHGGSGKPAVLIIAYDFYPIPLDKMYKKYYPYVSNGNFLLKIKLRNELNKNQPPNKRRSIIHSSDNTLDALEFINTLYPKEIPKILNKINLAKEKMKITADT
;
A
#
# COMPACT_ATOMS: atom_id res chain seq x y z
N MET A 1 12.08 -13.60 -34.77
CA MET A 1 11.59 -13.27 -33.42
C MET A 1 12.79 -13.05 -32.53
N ILE A 2 12.81 -11.97 -31.76
CA ILE A 2 13.87 -11.69 -30.79
C ILE A 2 13.61 -12.59 -29.58
N GLU A 3 14.51 -13.54 -29.30
CA GLU A 3 14.41 -14.37 -28.10
C GLU A 3 15.04 -13.63 -26.90
N MET A 4 14.27 -12.71 -26.32
CA MET A 4 14.66 -12.02 -25.09
C MET A 4 14.00 -12.67 -23.86
N LYS A 5 14.74 -12.71 -22.75
CA LYS A 5 14.23 -12.92 -21.39
C LYS A 5 14.38 -11.62 -20.61
N THR A 6 13.54 -11.41 -19.60
CA THR A 6 13.60 -10.16 -18.81
C THR A 6 14.98 -9.99 -18.19
N ARG A 7 15.57 -11.08 -17.67
CA ARG A 7 16.94 -11.08 -17.20
C ARG A 7 17.90 -11.38 -18.35
N GLN A 8 18.80 -10.45 -18.57
CA GLN A 8 19.86 -10.46 -19.57
C GLN A 8 21.22 -10.20 -18.89
N TYR A 9 22.29 -10.34 -19.64
CA TYR A 9 23.64 -10.11 -19.19
C TYR A 9 24.37 -9.23 -20.21
N ILE A 10 25.01 -8.16 -19.74
CA ILE A 10 25.94 -7.37 -20.55
C ILE A 10 27.07 -8.31 -20.98
N LEU A 11 27.43 -8.26 -22.26
CA LEU A 11 28.49 -9.09 -22.80
C LEU A 11 29.79 -8.90 -22.01
N SER A 12 30.44 -9.99 -21.60
CA SER A 12 31.63 -9.97 -20.73
C SER A 12 32.83 -9.20 -21.31
N SER A 13 32.81 -8.92 -22.62
CA SER A 13 33.81 -8.11 -23.32
C SER A 13 33.59 -6.60 -23.19
N ILE A 14 32.46 -6.16 -22.62
CA ILE A 14 32.06 -4.76 -22.54
C ILE A 14 32.04 -4.35 -21.06
N SER A 15 32.75 -3.26 -20.74
CA SER A 15 32.71 -2.69 -19.39
C SER A 15 31.36 -2.01 -19.11
N PHE A 16 31.07 -1.72 -17.83
CA PHE A 16 29.86 -0.97 -17.47
C PHE A 16 29.78 0.38 -18.21
N ASP A 17 30.88 1.15 -18.22
CA ASP A 17 30.90 2.47 -18.83
C ASP A 17 30.83 2.39 -20.36
N ASP A 18 31.53 1.43 -20.97
CA ASP A 18 31.48 1.22 -22.43
C ASP A 18 30.08 0.80 -22.88
N PHE A 19 29.37 -0.01 -22.09
CA PHE A 19 28.00 -0.41 -22.41
C PHE A 19 27.09 0.80 -22.53
N PHE A 20 27.08 1.70 -21.55
CA PHE A 20 26.22 2.89 -21.62
C PHE A 20 26.70 3.92 -22.64
N LYS A 21 28.01 4.02 -22.87
CA LYS A 21 28.55 4.82 -23.96
C LYS A 21 28.04 4.33 -25.32
N LEU A 22 28.02 3.02 -25.54
CA LEU A 22 27.46 2.41 -26.76
C LEU A 22 25.97 2.70 -26.89
N LEU A 23 25.18 2.54 -25.82
CA LEU A 23 23.74 2.84 -25.87
C LEU A 23 23.48 4.30 -26.24
N ASN A 24 24.26 5.23 -25.70
CA ASN A 24 24.14 6.66 -26.03
C ASN A 24 24.54 6.96 -27.48
N GLN A 25 25.61 6.34 -27.98
CA GLN A 25 26.07 6.50 -29.37
C GLN A 25 25.04 5.97 -30.38
N GLU A 26 24.38 4.86 -30.07
CA GLU A 26 23.30 4.29 -30.89
C GLU A 26 21.94 4.97 -30.68
N GLN A 27 21.90 6.01 -29.84
CA GLN A 27 20.69 6.77 -29.50
C GLN A 27 19.54 5.88 -28.99
N ILE A 28 19.87 4.83 -28.26
CA ILE A 28 18.88 3.95 -27.63
C ILE A 28 18.17 4.74 -26.53
N LYS A 29 16.83 4.76 -26.55
CA LYS A 29 16.03 5.38 -25.50
C LYS A 29 15.90 4.43 -24.32
N TYR A 30 16.70 4.65 -23.29
CA TYR A 30 16.68 3.88 -22.06
C TYR A 30 16.78 4.77 -20.82
N ILE A 31 16.44 4.21 -19.66
CA ILE A 31 16.80 4.73 -18.34
C ILE A 31 17.20 3.61 -17.40
N ILE A 32 18.11 3.92 -16.47
CA ILE A 32 18.39 3.09 -15.31
C ILE A 32 17.37 3.42 -14.21
N LEU A 33 16.52 2.45 -13.85
CA LEU A 33 15.35 2.69 -13.01
C LEU A 33 15.67 3.04 -11.55
N ARG A 34 16.75 2.49 -10.99
CA ARG A 34 17.03 2.60 -9.55
C ARG A 34 18.45 2.28 -9.16
N TRP A 35 18.88 2.86 -8.04
CA TRP A 35 20.18 2.64 -7.40
C TRP A 35 21.37 3.03 -8.27
N PHE A 36 21.13 3.91 -9.26
CA PHE A 36 22.15 4.38 -10.20
C PHE A 36 23.27 5.16 -9.50
N ASP A 37 22.99 5.76 -8.34
CA ASP A 37 23.95 6.45 -7.48
C ASP A 37 25.03 5.52 -6.87
N LYS A 38 24.88 4.19 -7.00
CA LYS A 38 25.87 3.20 -6.55
C LYS A 38 26.77 2.69 -7.66
N PHE A 39 26.45 2.99 -8.92
CA PHE A 39 27.22 2.50 -10.05
C PHE A 39 28.56 3.22 -10.23
N PRO A 40 29.61 2.53 -10.71
CA PRO A 40 29.60 1.19 -11.34
C PRO A 40 29.69 0.01 -10.34
N LYS A 41 29.67 0.24 -9.02
CA LYS A 41 29.76 -0.85 -8.03
C LYS A 41 28.42 -1.60 -7.92
N ILE A 42 28.40 -2.84 -8.40
CA ILE A 42 27.22 -3.72 -8.35
C ILE A 42 27.45 -4.80 -7.31
N ARG A 43 26.52 -4.97 -6.35
CA ARG A 43 26.64 -6.04 -5.35
C ARG A 43 26.44 -7.39 -6.01
N LYS A 44 27.17 -8.40 -5.51
CA LYS A 44 27.06 -9.79 -6.01
C LYS A 44 25.60 -10.26 -5.95
N GLY A 45 25.07 -10.69 -7.11
CA GLY A 45 23.70 -11.18 -7.26
C GLY A 45 22.65 -10.13 -7.63
N GLU A 46 22.97 -8.84 -7.52
CA GLU A 46 22.09 -7.76 -7.99
C GLU A 46 22.17 -7.62 -9.52
N ALA A 47 21.15 -6.99 -10.10
CA ALA A 47 21.05 -6.71 -11.53
C ALA A 47 20.71 -5.23 -11.73
N ILE A 48 21.17 -4.66 -12.85
CA ILE A 48 20.77 -3.32 -13.28
C ILE A 48 19.35 -3.39 -13.83
N ASP A 49 18.43 -2.57 -13.32
CA ASP A 49 17.07 -2.54 -13.85
C ASP A 49 16.93 -1.41 -14.88
N LEU A 50 16.68 -1.79 -16.12
CA LEU A 50 16.54 -0.87 -17.26
C LEU A 50 15.08 -0.81 -17.71
N LEU A 51 14.63 0.38 -18.08
CA LEU A 51 13.45 0.57 -18.92
C LEU A 51 13.93 1.07 -20.29
N VAL A 52 13.47 0.42 -21.35
CA VAL A 52 13.87 0.70 -22.73
C VAL A 52 12.61 0.91 -23.57
N HIS A 53 12.68 1.84 -24.52
CA HIS A 53 11.59 2.04 -25.47
C HIS A 53 11.40 0.81 -26.35
N ASP A 54 10.15 0.47 -26.66
CA ASP A 54 9.79 -0.74 -27.43
C ASP A 54 10.53 -0.81 -28.78
N ASP A 55 10.57 0.31 -29.52
CA ASP A 55 11.28 0.42 -30.81
C ASP A 55 12.80 0.16 -30.75
N ASP A 56 13.41 0.33 -29.57
CA ASP A 56 14.86 0.15 -29.41
C ASP A 56 15.22 -1.22 -28.84
N LEU A 57 14.25 -2.10 -28.57
CA LEU A 57 14.49 -3.46 -28.05
C LEU A 57 15.40 -4.28 -28.98
N PHE A 58 15.24 -4.15 -30.30
CA PHE A 58 16.12 -4.82 -31.25
C PHE A 58 17.56 -4.31 -31.14
N LYS A 59 17.77 -3.01 -31.00
CA LYS A 59 19.12 -2.43 -30.90
C LYS A 59 19.82 -2.88 -29.62
N ILE A 60 19.14 -2.76 -28.47
CA ILE A 60 19.74 -3.17 -27.19
C ILE A 60 20.02 -4.68 -27.13
N SER A 61 19.21 -5.51 -27.80
CA SER A 61 19.39 -6.97 -27.84
C SER A 61 20.74 -7.40 -28.42
N LYS A 62 21.39 -6.56 -29.23
CA LYS A 62 22.71 -6.83 -29.81
C LYS A 62 23.84 -6.72 -28.78
N HIS A 63 23.60 -6.03 -27.67
CA HIS A 63 24.60 -5.71 -26.65
C HIS A 63 24.45 -6.53 -25.37
N VAL A 64 23.46 -7.42 -25.34
CA VAL A 64 23.15 -8.27 -24.18
C VAL A 64 22.96 -9.71 -24.60
N SER A 65 23.04 -10.62 -23.64
CA SER A 65 22.83 -12.05 -23.86
C SER A 65 21.96 -12.67 -22.77
N PRO A 66 21.09 -13.64 -23.11
CA PRO A 66 20.34 -14.38 -22.11
C PRO A 66 21.23 -15.35 -21.31
N HIS A 67 22.49 -15.55 -21.73
CA HIS A 67 23.43 -16.48 -21.12
C HIS A 67 24.44 -15.74 -20.25
N CYS A 68 24.52 -16.14 -18.98
CA CYS A 68 25.54 -15.65 -18.06
C CYS A 68 26.91 -16.25 -18.41
N LYS A 69 27.91 -15.41 -18.69
CA LYS A 69 29.33 -15.80 -18.73
C LYS A 69 30.06 -15.28 -17.49
N ASN A 70 31.25 -15.80 -17.20
CA ASN A 70 32.08 -15.30 -16.11
C ASN A 70 32.26 -13.78 -16.23
N ASN A 71 32.07 -13.07 -15.10
CA ASN A 71 32.14 -11.61 -14.97
C ASN A 71 31.09 -10.81 -15.75
N SER A 72 30.05 -11.45 -16.30
CA SER A 72 28.96 -10.70 -16.95
C SER A 72 28.12 -9.93 -15.92
N ILE A 73 27.72 -8.72 -16.28
CA ILE A 73 26.86 -7.88 -15.43
C ILE A 73 25.40 -8.21 -15.75
N ALA A 74 24.64 -8.65 -14.74
CA ALA A 74 23.22 -8.92 -14.93
C ALA A 74 22.43 -7.62 -15.09
N CYS A 75 21.47 -7.62 -16.00
CA CYS A 75 20.47 -6.56 -16.15
C CYS A 75 19.07 -7.15 -16.34
N ASN A 76 18.06 -6.49 -15.77
CA ASN A 76 16.66 -6.74 -16.09
C ASN A 76 16.22 -5.68 -17.10
N ILE A 77 15.77 -6.09 -18.28
CA ILE A 77 15.28 -5.18 -19.31
C ILE A 77 13.76 -5.20 -19.30
N TYR A 78 13.15 -4.06 -19.02
CA TYR A 78 11.72 -3.82 -19.11
C TYR A 78 11.42 -2.91 -20.31
N SER A 79 10.24 -3.07 -20.90
CA SER A 79 9.74 -2.21 -21.98
C SER A 79 8.46 -1.49 -21.58
N ILE A 80 8.03 -0.50 -22.38
CA ILE A 80 6.87 0.34 -22.10
C ILE A 80 5.61 -0.52 -22.05
N ASN A 81 5.40 -1.35 -23.07
CA ASN A 81 4.21 -2.20 -23.17
C ASN A 81 4.44 -3.61 -22.63
N GLY A 82 5.59 -3.89 -22.00
CA GLY A 82 5.91 -5.23 -21.49
C GLY A 82 5.89 -6.28 -22.60
N MET A 83 6.57 -6.00 -23.72
CA MET A 83 6.75 -6.95 -24.80
C MET A 83 7.34 -8.27 -24.29
N THR A 84 7.03 -9.39 -24.94
CA THR A 84 7.48 -10.72 -24.53
C THR A 84 8.97 -10.75 -24.20
N GLY A 85 9.29 -11.17 -22.97
CA GLY A 85 10.69 -11.22 -22.53
C GLY A 85 11.25 -9.90 -22.01
N THR A 86 10.40 -8.89 -21.88
CA THR A 86 10.71 -7.58 -21.24
C THR A 86 9.58 -7.14 -20.30
N ASP A 87 8.72 -8.09 -19.93
CA ASP A 87 7.63 -7.93 -18.99
C ASP A 87 8.07 -8.29 -17.55
N TYR A 88 7.20 -7.98 -16.60
CA TYR A 88 7.28 -8.46 -15.23
C TYR A 88 6.05 -9.30 -14.88
N ASN A 89 6.22 -10.62 -14.91
CA ASN A 89 5.12 -11.58 -14.77
C ASN A 89 4.00 -11.31 -15.79
N GLU A 90 4.34 -11.22 -17.08
CA GLU A 90 3.44 -10.97 -18.22
C GLU A 90 2.62 -9.68 -18.05
N LEU A 91 3.23 -8.64 -17.49
CA LEU A 91 2.68 -7.29 -17.38
C LEU A 91 3.76 -6.26 -17.69
N PRO A 92 3.39 -5.09 -18.24
CA PRO A 92 4.23 -3.90 -18.19
C PRO A 92 4.70 -3.63 -16.75
N TYR A 93 5.94 -3.13 -16.61
CA TYR A 93 6.50 -2.80 -15.29
C TYR A 93 5.89 -1.53 -14.68
N TYR A 94 5.46 -0.60 -15.52
CA TYR A 94 4.74 0.60 -15.09
C TYR A 94 3.52 0.76 -16.00
N PRO A 95 2.52 1.56 -15.63
CA PRO A 95 1.54 2.04 -16.60
C PRO A 95 2.25 2.64 -17.82
N SER A 96 1.81 2.32 -19.04
CA SER A 96 2.54 2.67 -20.26
C SER A 96 2.78 4.18 -20.39
N HIS A 97 1.82 5.01 -19.97
CA HIS A 97 1.98 6.47 -20.00
C HIS A 97 3.08 6.95 -19.04
N CYS A 98 3.17 6.38 -17.83
CA CYS A 98 4.23 6.67 -16.87
C CYS A 98 5.61 6.24 -17.39
N ALA A 99 5.70 5.04 -17.99
CA ALA A 99 6.95 4.55 -18.59
C ALA A 99 7.43 5.46 -19.73
N GLN A 100 6.50 5.90 -20.59
CA GLN A 100 6.79 6.83 -21.69
C GLN A 100 7.24 8.20 -21.16
N GLU A 101 6.54 8.76 -20.17
CA GLU A 101 6.86 10.05 -19.55
C GLU A 101 8.28 10.01 -18.96
N MET A 102 8.64 8.95 -18.22
CA MET A 102 10.00 8.79 -17.67
C MET A 102 11.09 8.74 -18.74
N LEU A 103 10.84 8.09 -19.88
CA LEU A 103 11.82 8.00 -20.98
C LEU A 103 11.97 9.34 -21.71
N ASN A 104 10.88 10.09 -21.85
CA ASN A 104 10.89 11.41 -22.47
C ASN A 104 11.61 12.44 -21.59
N GLU A 105 11.36 12.41 -20.28
CA GLU A 105 11.88 13.35 -19.27
C GLU A 105 13.17 12.85 -18.59
N ARG A 106 13.87 11.91 -19.22
CA ARG A 106 15.12 11.34 -18.69
C ARG A 106 16.23 12.38 -18.65
N ILE A 107 17.11 12.27 -17.66
CA ILE A 107 18.27 13.16 -17.49
C ILE A 107 19.56 12.37 -17.66
N LEU A 108 20.58 13.02 -18.24
CA LEU A 108 21.91 12.43 -18.31
C LEU A 108 22.60 12.59 -16.96
N TRP A 109 22.83 11.47 -16.28
CA TRP A 109 23.48 11.43 -14.97
C TRP A 109 24.98 11.31 -15.12
N ASP A 110 25.72 12.18 -14.42
CA ASP A 110 27.19 12.19 -14.37
C ASP A 110 27.85 12.18 -15.77
N ASN A 111 27.19 12.76 -16.77
CA ASN A 111 27.55 12.72 -18.20
C ASN A 111 27.78 11.31 -18.78
N LYS A 112 27.18 10.26 -18.19
CA LYS A 112 27.45 8.86 -18.54
C LYS A 112 26.22 8.10 -19.03
N TYR A 113 25.13 8.13 -18.28
CA TYR A 113 23.96 7.30 -18.58
C TYR A 113 22.66 8.00 -18.21
N PHE A 114 21.57 7.60 -18.87
CA PHE A 114 20.26 8.19 -18.61
C PHE A 114 19.57 7.56 -17.40
N VAL A 115 18.95 8.41 -16.58
CA VAL A 115 18.17 8.06 -15.39
C VAL A 115 16.86 8.84 -15.39
N PRO A 116 15.83 8.45 -14.61
CA PRO A 116 14.66 9.28 -14.44
C PRO A 116 15.03 10.62 -13.79
N SER A 117 14.35 11.71 -14.16
CA SER A 117 14.45 12.96 -13.39
C SER A 117 13.99 12.78 -11.94
N THR A 118 14.37 13.67 -11.03
CA THR A 118 14.13 13.51 -9.57
C THR A 118 12.68 13.18 -9.22
N LYS A 119 11.72 13.89 -9.84
CA LYS A 119 10.27 13.63 -9.65
C LYS A 119 9.88 12.22 -10.10
N HIS A 120 10.31 11.83 -11.30
CA HIS A 120 10.05 10.52 -11.87
C HIS A 120 10.73 9.40 -11.09
N TYR A 121 11.92 9.65 -10.55
CA TYR A 121 12.63 8.69 -9.73
C TYR A 121 11.89 8.45 -8.41
N LEU A 122 11.36 9.50 -7.78
CA LEU A 122 10.49 9.40 -6.61
C LEU A 122 9.24 8.56 -6.89
N LEU A 123 8.50 8.86 -7.96
CA LEU A 123 7.30 8.14 -8.36
C LEU A 123 7.59 6.66 -8.67
N SER A 124 8.67 6.40 -9.40
CA SER A 124 9.16 5.06 -9.74
C SER A 124 9.49 4.22 -8.50
N ILE A 125 10.24 4.79 -7.54
CA ILE A 125 10.57 4.10 -6.29
C ILE A 125 9.31 3.89 -5.42
N ALA A 126 8.41 4.88 -5.34
CA ALA A 126 7.16 4.77 -4.62
C ALA A 126 6.29 3.64 -5.20
N TYR A 127 6.11 3.62 -6.52
CA TYR A 127 5.37 2.59 -7.24
C TYR A 127 5.96 1.20 -6.98
N HIS A 128 7.28 1.05 -7.12
CA HIS A 128 7.97 -0.21 -6.87
C HIS A 128 7.79 -0.68 -5.42
N ALA A 129 7.89 0.23 -4.46
CA ALA A 129 7.74 -0.09 -3.05
C ALA A 129 6.29 -0.48 -2.72
N VAL A 130 5.29 0.24 -3.22
CA VAL A 130 3.86 0.02 -2.91
C VAL A 130 3.30 -1.21 -3.62
N TYR A 131 3.57 -1.42 -4.91
CA TYR A 131 2.88 -2.46 -5.70
C TYR A 131 3.69 -3.74 -5.89
N TYR A 132 5.02 -3.64 -6.05
CA TYR A 132 5.86 -4.82 -6.33
C TYR A 132 6.50 -5.41 -5.11
N LYS A 133 7.02 -4.57 -4.23
CA LYS A 133 7.58 -5.04 -2.96
C LYS A 133 6.51 -5.17 -1.92
N ALA A 134 5.58 -4.22 -1.85
CA ALA A 134 4.47 -4.19 -0.91
C ALA A 134 4.96 -4.52 0.51
N GLU A 135 4.52 -5.63 1.11
CA GLU A 135 4.98 -6.11 2.41
C GLU A 135 6.51 -6.27 2.51
N ASN A 136 7.16 -6.67 1.42
CA ASN A 136 8.62 -6.83 1.35
C ASN A 136 9.37 -5.51 1.14
N SER A 137 8.67 -4.38 1.00
CA SER A 137 9.31 -3.07 0.96
C SER A 137 9.87 -2.68 2.32
N GLY A 138 9.29 -3.20 3.42
CA GLY A 138 9.62 -2.82 4.79
C GLY A 138 9.28 -1.36 5.12
N LEU A 139 8.46 -0.70 4.30
CA LEU A 139 7.86 0.59 4.62
C LEU A 139 6.65 0.37 5.55
N PRO A 140 6.35 1.34 6.43
CA PRO A 140 5.18 1.29 7.28
C PRO A 140 3.89 1.42 6.46
N ARG A 141 2.76 0.94 7.00
CA ARG A 141 1.51 0.91 6.20
C ARG A 141 0.81 2.25 6.08
N GLY A 142 0.74 3.04 7.15
CA GLY A 142 -0.09 4.25 7.22
C GLY A 142 -0.64 4.52 8.61
N ILE A 143 -0.01 3.93 9.61
CA ILE A 143 -0.46 3.88 10.99
C ILE A 143 0.68 4.50 11.80
N ARG A 144 0.43 4.99 13.01
CA ARG A 144 1.47 5.16 14.03
C ARG A 144 2.14 3.82 14.37
N GLU A 145 2.87 3.25 13.42
CA GLU A 145 3.92 2.29 13.68
C GLU A 145 5.05 3.08 14.33
N GLU A 146 5.60 2.56 15.42
CA GLU A 146 6.73 3.20 16.10
C GLU A 146 7.88 3.36 15.10
N ASP A 147 8.41 4.59 14.99
CA ASP A 147 9.61 4.92 14.22
C ASP A 147 10.76 4.05 14.75
N SER A 148 10.95 2.89 14.13
CA SER A 148 12.06 1.99 14.47
C SER A 148 13.27 2.33 13.63
N GLU A 149 14.46 2.17 14.22
CA GLU A 149 15.72 2.36 13.52
C GLU A 149 15.83 1.49 12.26
N LEU A 150 15.19 0.31 12.26
CA LEU A 150 15.09 -0.58 11.10
C LEU A 150 14.30 0.04 9.93
N VAL A 151 13.19 0.74 10.21
CA VAL A 151 12.40 1.44 9.19
C VAL A 151 13.17 2.63 8.62
N HIS A 152 13.90 3.37 9.45
CA HIS A 152 14.78 4.45 8.98
C HIS A 152 15.96 3.94 8.17
N ASN A 153 16.50 2.77 8.52
CA ASN A 153 17.62 2.16 7.81
C ASN A 153 17.24 1.43 6.52
N ASN A 154 15.95 1.29 6.25
CA ASN A 154 15.43 0.74 5.02
C ASN A 154 15.85 1.55 3.78
N LYS A 155 16.36 0.85 2.75
CA LYS A 155 16.81 1.47 1.50
C LYS A 155 15.73 2.29 0.79
N TYR A 156 14.46 1.85 0.84
CA TYR A 156 13.34 2.56 0.24
C TYR A 156 13.04 3.84 1.00
N THR A 157 12.98 3.78 2.33
CA THR A 157 12.78 4.97 3.19
C THR A 157 13.86 6.02 2.91
N LYS A 158 15.13 5.61 2.84
CA LYS A 158 16.24 6.54 2.55
C LYS A 158 16.10 7.19 1.19
N ALA A 159 15.88 6.39 0.14
CA ALA A 159 15.73 6.91 -1.22
C ALA A 159 14.55 7.89 -1.35
N LEU A 160 13.36 7.47 -0.87
CA LEU A 160 12.15 8.29 -0.93
C LEU A 160 12.31 9.59 -0.14
N ARG A 161 12.86 9.54 1.08
CA ARG A 161 13.09 10.74 1.90
C ARG A 161 14.01 11.74 1.22
N THR A 162 15.11 11.28 0.63
CA THR A 162 16.03 12.16 -0.11
C THR A 162 15.31 12.85 -1.26
N MET A 163 14.55 12.09 -2.06
CA MET A 163 13.85 12.67 -3.23
C MET A 163 12.70 13.61 -2.82
N ILE A 164 11.94 13.28 -1.77
CA ILE A 164 10.88 14.13 -1.22
C ILE A 164 11.46 15.50 -0.81
N ASN A 165 12.60 15.50 -0.10
CA ASN A 165 13.27 16.73 0.31
C ASN A 165 13.76 17.54 -0.90
N GLN A 166 14.33 16.88 -1.92
CA GLN A 166 14.80 17.55 -3.13
C GLN A 166 13.65 18.15 -3.96
N CYS A 167 12.50 17.48 -4.00
CA CYS A 167 11.31 17.98 -4.70
C CYS A 167 10.53 19.02 -3.89
N GLY A 168 10.83 19.20 -2.60
CA GLY A 168 10.09 20.12 -1.72
C GLY A 168 8.62 19.71 -1.52
N ILE A 169 8.31 18.41 -1.61
CA ILE A 169 6.94 17.91 -1.47
C ILE A 169 6.70 17.34 -0.07
N ASN A 170 5.44 17.28 0.35
CA ASN A 170 5.06 16.66 1.61
C ASN A 170 4.30 15.36 1.34
N VAL A 171 4.97 14.23 1.58
CA VAL A 171 4.39 12.88 1.42
C VAL A 171 4.77 12.05 2.63
N GLU A 172 3.78 11.39 3.22
CA GLU A 172 4.01 10.45 4.30
C GLU A 172 4.63 9.16 3.74
N LEU A 173 5.74 8.72 4.33
CA LEU A 173 6.51 7.53 3.91
C LEU A 173 5.86 6.23 4.37
N THR A 174 4.58 6.09 4.06
CA THR A 174 3.75 4.93 4.38
C THR A 174 3.12 4.39 3.10
N TRP A 175 2.66 3.14 3.07
CA TRP A 175 1.97 2.61 1.89
C TRP A 175 0.72 3.42 1.53
N VAL A 176 -0.09 3.83 2.52
CA VAL A 176 -1.26 4.69 2.32
C VAL A 176 -0.85 6.07 1.79
N GLY A 177 0.15 6.71 2.41
CA GLY A 177 0.63 8.02 1.98
C GLY A 177 1.21 8.00 0.56
N LEU A 178 2.01 6.99 0.25
CA LEU A 178 2.59 6.79 -1.08
C LEU A 178 1.53 6.38 -2.11
N GLN A 179 0.54 5.57 -1.75
CA GLN A 179 -0.59 5.25 -2.61
C GLN A 179 -1.34 6.51 -3.01
N LYS A 180 -1.68 7.36 -2.02
CA LYS A 180 -2.33 8.64 -2.26
C LYS A 180 -1.50 9.54 -3.18
N PHE A 181 -0.19 9.61 -2.93
CA PHE A 181 0.73 10.36 -3.78
C PHE A 181 0.76 9.82 -5.23
N LEU A 182 0.73 8.50 -5.42
CA LEU A 182 0.68 7.88 -6.74
C LEU A 182 -0.67 8.12 -7.43
N ASP A 183 -1.79 8.09 -6.69
CA ASP A 183 -3.12 8.44 -7.21
C ASP A 183 -3.16 9.90 -7.68
N GLU A 184 -2.68 10.84 -6.85
CA GLU A 184 -2.62 12.28 -7.16
C GLU A 184 -1.74 12.60 -8.39
N ASN A 185 -0.81 11.72 -8.76
CA ASN A 185 0.05 11.86 -9.93
C ASN A 185 -0.39 11.01 -11.14
N ASN A 186 -1.50 10.27 -11.07
CA ASN A 186 -1.95 9.32 -12.10
C ASN A 186 -1.00 8.13 -12.35
N TRP A 187 -0.32 7.64 -11.31
CA TRP A 187 0.62 6.51 -11.37
C TRP A 187 0.04 5.18 -10.88
N THR A 188 -1.20 5.19 -10.41
CA THR A 188 -1.84 3.98 -9.89
C THR A 188 -2.18 3.01 -11.04
N PRO A 189 -1.80 1.73 -10.92
CA PRO A 189 -2.07 0.74 -11.95
C PRO A 189 -3.56 0.59 -12.24
N GLU A 190 -3.85 0.14 -13.45
CA GLU A 190 -5.19 -0.24 -13.83
C GLU A 190 -5.70 -1.43 -13.01
N LEU A 191 -7.02 -1.58 -12.98
CA LEU A 191 -7.69 -2.60 -12.19
C LEU A 191 -7.24 -4.04 -12.55
N LEU A 192 -6.99 -4.30 -13.84
CA LEU A 192 -6.48 -5.60 -14.31
C LEU A 192 -5.05 -5.89 -13.81
N VAL A 193 -4.20 -4.86 -13.78
CA VAL A 193 -2.83 -4.97 -13.24
C VAL A 193 -2.89 -5.24 -11.74
N LEU A 194 -3.69 -4.47 -10.99
CA LEU A 194 -3.89 -4.68 -9.55
C LEU A 194 -4.40 -6.09 -9.25
N LYS A 195 -5.35 -6.63 -10.04
CA LYS A 195 -5.87 -8.00 -9.89
C LYS A 195 -4.77 -9.07 -9.99
N LYS A 196 -3.77 -8.85 -10.83
CA LYS A 196 -2.67 -9.80 -11.01
C LYS A 196 -1.66 -9.68 -9.87
N LEU A 197 -1.32 -8.45 -9.48
CA LEU A 197 -0.39 -8.18 -8.36
C LEU A 197 -0.97 -8.61 -7.00
N SER A 198 -2.29 -8.50 -6.81
CA SER A 198 -2.98 -8.93 -5.58
C SER A 198 -2.83 -10.42 -5.26
N LYS A 199 -2.42 -11.25 -6.23
CA LYS A 199 -2.17 -12.68 -5.99
C LYS A 199 -1.00 -12.92 -5.02
N LYS A 200 -0.08 -11.95 -4.91
CA LYS A 200 1.17 -12.08 -4.13
C LYS A 200 1.23 -11.16 -2.90
N SER A 201 0.27 -10.25 -2.73
CA SER A 201 0.27 -9.22 -1.69
C SER A 201 -1.13 -8.99 -1.14
N ASN A 202 -1.27 -9.01 0.18
CA ASN A 202 -2.53 -8.68 0.87
C ASN A 202 -2.82 -7.18 0.75
N TRP A 203 -1.80 -6.35 0.83
CA TRP A 203 -1.91 -4.91 0.60
C TRP A 203 -2.51 -4.61 -0.78
N VAL A 204 -1.92 -5.16 -1.85
CA VAL A 204 -2.41 -4.92 -3.21
C VAL A 204 -3.79 -5.57 -3.44
N LYS A 205 -4.08 -6.68 -2.76
CA LYS A 205 -5.42 -7.28 -2.74
C LYS A 205 -6.47 -6.36 -2.14
N ASN A 206 -6.16 -5.67 -1.05
CA ASN A 206 -7.06 -4.69 -0.46
C ASN A 206 -7.26 -3.50 -1.41
N LEU A 207 -6.18 -2.96 -2.00
CA LEU A 207 -6.28 -1.90 -3.01
C LEU A 207 -7.13 -2.29 -4.22
N TYR A 208 -6.95 -3.52 -4.74
CA TYR A 208 -7.74 -4.04 -5.84
C TYR A 208 -9.24 -4.03 -5.51
N TYR A 209 -9.62 -4.53 -4.33
CA TYR A 209 -11.03 -4.52 -3.92
C TYR A 209 -11.56 -3.11 -3.76
N LEU A 210 -10.80 -2.18 -3.18
CA LEU A 210 -11.23 -0.79 -3.08
C LEU A 210 -11.49 -0.18 -4.44
N LYS A 211 -10.53 -0.29 -5.37
CA LYS A 211 -10.66 0.31 -6.69
C LYS A 211 -11.79 -0.32 -7.53
N LEU A 212 -12.05 -1.62 -7.33
CA LEU A 212 -13.20 -2.30 -7.92
C LEU A 212 -14.52 -1.66 -7.48
N HIS A 213 -14.61 -1.22 -6.22
CA HIS A 213 -15.83 -0.69 -5.63
C HIS A 213 -15.94 0.84 -5.65
N ASP A 214 -14.83 1.56 -5.69
CA ASP A 214 -14.79 3.02 -5.81
C ASP A 214 -15.39 3.48 -7.15
N ARG A 215 -15.20 2.69 -8.22
CA ARG A 215 -15.90 2.89 -9.51
C ARG A 215 -17.43 2.85 -9.42
N GLN A 216 -18.00 2.46 -8.28
CA GLN A 216 -19.44 2.33 -8.06
C GLN A 216 -19.97 3.15 -6.85
N ASN A 217 -19.12 3.78 -6.00
CA ASN A 217 -19.52 4.20 -4.64
C ASN A 217 -19.00 5.55 -4.14
N THR A 218 -19.79 6.18 -3.24
CA THR A 218 -19.47 7.39 -2.46
C THR A 218 -19.30 7.15 -0.94
N GLY A 219 -19.24 5.89 -0.47
CA GLY A 219 -19.23 5.54 0.96
C GLY A 219 -18.08 4.61 1.37
N GLU A 220 -17.89 4.38 2.67
CA GLU A 220 -16.70 3.73 3.21
C GLU A 220 -16.99 2.52 4.12
N ILE A 221 -16.13 1.49 4.03
CA ILE A 221 -16.16 0.32 4.93
C ILE A 221 -15.38 0.65 6.20
N MET A 222 -15.94 0.24 7.33
CA MET A 222 -15.37 0.48 8.64
C MET A 222 -15.28 -0.81 9.45
N ALA A 223 -14.21 -0.96 10.22
CA ALA A 223 -14.05 -2.06 11.17
C ALA A 223 -13.88 -1.51 12.58
N PHE A 224 -14.66 -2.05 13.53
CA PHE A 224 -14.53 -1.77 14.96
C PHE A 224 -14.20 -3.04 15.72
N ILE A 225 -13.36 -2.91 16.75
CA ILE A 225 -13.01 -3.99 17.66
C ILE A 225 -13.51 -3.63 19.06
N ILE A 226 -14.47 -4.39 19.58
CA ILE A 226 -14.84 -4.33 21.00
C ILE A 226 -13.83 -5.18 21.77
N ARG A 227 -13.35 -4.65 22.90
CA ARG A 227 -12.38 -5.33 23.76
C ARG A 227 -13.06 -6.14 24.87
N GLU A 228 -12.35 -7.15 25.38
CA GLU A 228 -12.83 -8.13 26.37
C GLU A 228 -13.60 -7.51 27.53
N TRP A 229 -13.13 -6.41 28.12
CA TRP A 229 -13.83 -5.80 29.25
C TRP A 229 -15.27 -5.42 28.91
N ALA A 230 -15.51 -4.79 27.77
CA ALA A 230 -16.85 -4.38 27.38
C ALA A 230 -17.73 -5.57 27.02
N HIS A 231 -17.15 -6.58 26.39
CA HIS A 231 -17.87 -7.81 26.08
C HIS A 231 -18.28 -8.58 27.34
N GLU A 232 -17.35 -8.78 28.29
CA GLU A 232 -17.61 -9.46 29.58
C GLU A 232 -18.59 -8.69 30.48
N ASN A 233 -18.76 -7.38 30.27
CA ASN A 233 -19.74 -6.55 30.99
C ASN A 233 -21.03 -6.33 30.19
N ASN A 234 -21.33 -7.18 29.19
CA ASN A 234 -22.56 -7.15 28.39
C ASN A 234 -22.83 -5.81 27.69
N LEU A 235 -21.78 -5.08 27.31
CA LEU A 235 -21.92 -3.79 26.60
C LEU A 235 -21.94 -3.95 25.08
N THR A 236 -21.75 -5.15 24.54
CA THR A 236 -21.67 -5.38 23.09
C THR A 236 -22.90 -4.87 22.35
N ASP A 237 -24.10 -5.26 22.78
CA ASP A 237 -25.34 -4.86 22.11
C ASP A 237 -25.61 -3.36 22.22
N TRP A 238 -25.26 -2.75 23.36
CA TRP A 238 -25.34 -1.31 23.54
C TRP A 238 -24.42 -0.59 22.56
N ILE A 239 -23.17 -1.05 22.40
CA ILE A 239 -22.21 -0.47 21.45
C ILE A 239 -22.72 -0.57 20.01
N ILE A 240 -23.26 -1.72 19.61
CA ILE A 240 -23.80 -1.95 18.26
C ILE A 240 -24.93 -0.96 17.97
N LYS A 241 -25.94 -0.91 18.84
CA LYS A 241 -27.06 0.03 18.73
C LYS A 241 -26.59 1.48 18.72
N TRP A 242 -25.58 1.80 19.53
CA TRP A 242 -25.00 3.13 19.57
C TRP A 242 -24.40 3.52 18.22
N LEU A 243 -23.65 2.62 17.56
CA LEU A 243 -23.07 2.87 16.24
C LEU A 243 -24.16 3.02 15.16
N GLU A 244 -25.21 2.21 15.21
CA GLU A 244 -26.38 2.31 14.31
C GLU A 244 -27.10 3.66 14.45
N ASN A 245 -27.35 4.09 15.69
CA ASN A 245 -27.96 5.39 15.97
C ASN A 245 -27.10 6.58 15.52
N HIS A 246 -25.80 6.35 15.27
CA HIS A 246 -24.88 7.34 14.71
C HIS A 246 -24.73 7.21 13.17
N GLY A 247 -25.67 6.52 12.52
CA GLY A 247 -25.79 6.49 11.05
C GLY A 247 -24.98 5.39 10.37
N LEU A 248 -24.32 4.51 11.12
CA LEU A 248 -23.57 3.40 10.54
C LEU A 248 -24.47 2.21 10.24
N HIS A 249 -24.30 1.62 9.06
CA HIS A 249 -24.99 0.39 8.69
C HIS A 249 -24.15 -0.84 9.06
N ILE A 250 -24.59 -1.62 10.05
CA ILE A 250 -23.85 -2.80 10.50
C ILE A 250 -24.06 -3.95 9.51
N LEU A 251 -22.96 -4.44 8.92
CA LEU A 251 -22.97 -5.51 7.93
C LEU A 251 -22.85 -6.89 8.57
N ASN A 252 -21.91 -7.00 9.54
CA ASN A 252 -21.53 -8.24 10.18
C ASN A 252 -20.95 -7.98 11.58
N ILE A 253 -21.19 -8.92 12.48
CA ILE A 253 -20.62 -8.96 13.82
C ILE A 253 -20.02 -10.36 14.01
N TYR A 254 -18.80 -10.43 14.51
CA TYR A 254 -18.12 -11.69 14.80
C TYR A 254 -17.52 -11.67 16.20
N GLU A 255 -17.96 -12.59 17.04
CA GLU A 255 -17.25 -12.89 18.28
C GLU A 255 -15.98 -13.68 17.97
N LEU A 256 -14.87 -13.29 18.61
CA LEU A 256 -13.56 -13.89 18.37
C LEU A 256 -13.35 -15.06 19.34
N ASP A 257 -13.17 -16.25 18.79
CA ASP A 257 -12.65 -17.40 19.55
C ASP A 257 -11.19 -17.17 20.00
N GLU A 258 -10.68 -18.01 20.90
CA GLU A 258 -9.32 -17.86 21.45
C GLU A 258 -8.21 -17.82 20.38
N SER A 259 -8.35 -18.59 19.30
CA SER A 259 -7.38 -18.56 18.18
C SER A 259 -7.39 -17.20 17.48
N ARG A 260 -8.58 -16.66 17.22
CA ARG A 260 -8.77 -15.35 16.62
C ARG A 260 -8.41 -14.20 17.55
N LYS A 261 -8.68 -14.29 18.86
CA LYS A 261 -8.22 -13.32 19.86
C LYS A 261 -6.69 -13.26 19.87
N LYS A 262 -6.01 -14.41 19.85
CA LYS A 262 -4.55 -14.48 19.76
C LYS A 262 -4.06 -13.87 18.45
N LYS A 263 -4.65 -14.26 17.32
CA LYS A 263 -4.31 -13.69 16.00
C LYS A 263 -4.53 -12.18 15.96
N ALA A 264 -5.65 -11.70 16.52
CA ALA A 264 -5.99 -10.29 16.59
C ALA A 264 -4.97 -9.52 17.44
N THR A 265 -4.65 -10.04 18.63
CA THR A 265 -3.68 -9.43 19.54
C THR A 265 -2.29 -9.33 18.92
N CYS A 266 -1.87 -10.34 18.15
CA CYS A 266 -0.54 -10.36 17.53
C CYS A 266 -0.46 -9.58 16.20
N ASN A 267 -1.56 -9.48 15.45
CA ASN A 267 -1.50 -9.02 14.05
C ASN A 267 -2.38 -7.79 13.75
N LEU A 268 -3.35 -7.45 14.61
CA LEU A 268 -4.12 -6.21 14.43
C LEU A 268 -3.44 -5.05 15.15
N ARG A 269 -3.31 -3.93 14.44
CA ARG A 269 -2.87 -2.65 15.00
C ARG A 269 -3.89 -2.08 16.00
N GLY A 270 -3.44 -1.34 17.01
CA GLY A 270 -4.35 -0.63 17.93
C GLY A 270 -3.82 -0.23 19.31
N GLY A 271 -2.53 -0.47 19.57
CA GLY A 271 -1.86 -0.19 20.84
C GLY A 271 -1.73 -1.44 21.72
N ASP A 272 -1.28 -1.28 22.96
CA ASP A 272 -1.21 -2.35 23.96
C ASP A 272 -2.62 -2.94 24.19
N TRP A 273 -2.88 -4.07 23.55
CA TRP A 273 -4.09 -4.86 23.71
C TRP A 273 -4.19 -5.47 25.12
N GLY A 274 -3.15 -5.33 25.95
CA GLY A 274 -3.08 -5.71 27.34
C GLY A 274 -2.57 -7.13 27.52
N TYR A 275 -1.65 -7.30 28.47
CA TYR A 275 -1.27 -8.61 29.00
C TYR A 275 -2.40 -9.24 29.84
N ASN A 276 -2.25 -10.54 30.15
CA ASN A 276 -3.18 -11.44 30.87
C ASN A 276 -3.70 -10.94 32.26
N LYS A 277 -3.48 -9.68 32.65
CA LYS A 277 -3.92 -9.06 33.92
C LYS A 277 -4.60 -7.69 33.74
N TRP A 278 -5.37 -7.47 32.67
CA TRP A 278 -6.11 -6.20 32.47
C TRP A 278 -7.02 -5.83 33.65
N ARG A 279 -7.48 -6.82 34.42
CA ARG A 279 -8.33 -6.67 35.61
C ARG A 279 -7.69 -5.84 36.74
N LYS A 280 -6.36 -5.77 36.84
CA LYS A 280 -5.68 -5.10 37.96
C LYS A 280 -5.33 -3.61 37.73
N HIS A 281 -5.38 -3.09 36.49
CA HIS A 281 -4.80 -1.77 36.15
C HIS A 281 -5.63 -0.87 35.23
N GLY A 282 -6.96 -0.96 35.22
CA GLY A 282 -7.71 -0.05 34.33
C GLY A 282 -7.68 -0.44 32.84
N GLY A 283 -7.14 -1.61 32.47
CA GLY A 283 -7.08 -2.09 31.07
C GLY A 283 -8.41 -2.57 30.49
N SER A 284 -8.53 -2.60 29.16
CA SER A 284 -9.77 -3.05 28.48
C SER A 284 -9.71 -4.47 27.92
N GLY A 285 -8.60 -5.18 28.10
CA GLY A 285 -8.38 -6.56 27.66
C GLY A 285 -8.20 -6.71 26.14
N LYS A 286 -8.08 -7.96 25.65
CA LYS A 286 -7.78 -8.27 24.24
C LYS A 286 -8.96 -7.95 23.32
N PRO A 287 -8.78 -7.94 21.99
CA PRO A 287 -9.89 -7.95 21.03
C PRO A 287 -10.88 -9.09 21.34
N ALA A 288 -12.18 -8.81 21.36
CA ALA A 288 -13.22 -9.80 21.67
C ALA A 288 -14.30 -9.89 20.58
N VAL A 289 -14.69 -8.77 19.96
CA VAL A 289 -15.69 -8.77 18.89
C VAL A 289 -15.22 -7.87 17.75
N LEU A 290 -15.31 -8.36 16.51
CA LEU A 290 -15.16 -7.58 15.29
C LEU A 290 -16.53 -7.16 14.78
N ILE A 291 -16.75 -5.86 14.63
CA ILE A 291 -17.91 -5.28 13.97
C ILE A 291 -17.46 -4.71 12.63
N ILE A 292 -18.20 -5.01 11.58
CA ILE A 292 -18.00 -4.48 10.24
C ILE A 292 -19.21 -3.65 9.89
N ALA A 293 -18.96 -2.39 9.54
CA ALA A 293 -19.99 -1.43 9.19
C ALA A 293 -19.69 -0.78 7.84
N TYR A 294 -20.72 -0.19 7.26
CA TYR A 294 -20.63 0.66 6.10
C TYR A 294 -21.22 2.02 6.40
N ASP A 295 -20.50 3.06 6.01
CA ASP A 295 -20.97 4.44 6.06
C ASP A 295 -21.33 4.89 4.65
N PHE A 296 -22.62 5.14 4.42
CA PHE A 296 -23.11 5.64 3.14
C PHE A 296 -22.86 7.15 2.96
N TYR A 297 -22.61 7.87 4.06
CA TYR A 297 -22.53 9.32 4.10
C TYR A 297 -21.27 9.77 4.85
N PRO A 298 -20.07 9.47 4.33
CA PRO A 298 -18.82 9.83 4.98
C PRO A 298 -18.74 11.35 5.19
N ILE A 299 -18.29 11.75 6.38
CA ILE A 299 -18.15 13.16 6.75
C ILE A 299 -16.67 13.58 6.75
N PRO A 300 -16.33 14.79 6.29
CA PRO A 300 -14.94 15.25 6.30
C PRO A 300 -14.42 15.42 7.73
N LEU A 301 -13.11 15.19 7.92
CA LEU A 301 -12.44 15.50 9.19
C LEU A 301 -12.28 17.01 9.38
N ASP A 302 -12.56 17.49 10.59
CA ASP A 302 -12.16 18.81 11.02
C ASP A 302 -10.63 18.99 10.92
N LYS A 303 -10.17 20.18 10.53
CA LYS A 303 -8.75 20.51 10.33
C LYS A 303 -7.90 20.21 11.56
N MET A 304 -8.43 20.46 12.77
CA MET A 304 -7.73 20.17 14.02
C MET A 304 -7.51 18.67 14.19
N TYR A 305 -8.55 17.86 14.00
CA TYR A 305 -8.46 16.41 14.10
C TYR A 305 -7.56 15.82 13.02
N LYS A 306 -7.54 16.40 11.81
CA LYS A 306 -6.68 15.96 10.71
C LYS A 306 -5.19 16.04 11.05
N LYS A 307 -4.78 16.98 11.92
CA LYS A 307 -3.39 17.04 12.42
C LYS A 307 -3.03 15.85 13.31
N TYR A 308 -3.98 15.39 14.14
CA TYR A 308 -3.75 14.28 15.09
C TYR A 308 -3.98 12.90 14.46
N TYR A 309 -4.85 12.86 13.45
CA TYR A 309 -5.30 11.67 12.73
C TYR A 309 -5.20 11.89 11.20
N PRO A 310 -3.98 12.07 10.66
CA PRO A 310 -3.78 12.44 9.25
C PRO A 310 -4.27 11.39 8.25
N TYR A 311 -4.31 10.12 8.68
CA TYR A 311 -4.71 8.98 7.87
C TYR A 311 -6.20 8.65 7.93
N VAL A 312 -6.99 9.41 8.70
CA VAL A 312 -8.43 9.18 8.79
C VAL A 312 -9.13 9.83 7.62
N SER A 313 -9.79 9.02 6.79
CA SER A 313 -10.49 9.49 5.59
C SER A 313 -11.89 10.05 5.88
N ASN A 314 -12.52 9.63 6.98
CA ASN A 314 -13.88 9.98 7.37
C ASN A 314 -14.02 10.19 8.89
N GLY A 315 -14.70 11.27 9.28
CA GLY A 315 -14.94 11.65 10.67
C GLY A 315 -15.63 10.58 11.48
N ASN A 316 -16.42 9.71 10.86
CA ASN A 316 -17.11 8.64 11.55
C ASN A 316 -16.16 7.56 12.07
N PHE A 317 -14.92 7.43 11.55
CA PHE A 317 -13.91 6.56 12.20
C PHE A 317 -13.56 7.03 13.61
N LEU A 318 -13.79 8.30 13.94
CA LEU A 318 -13.56 8.84 15.28
C LEU A 318 -14.75 8.66 16.23
N LEU A 319 -15.83 7.99 15.81
CA LEU A 319 -16.96 7.63 16.69
C LEU A 319 -16.50 6.83 17.93
N LYS A 320 -15.40 6.07 17.83
CA LYS A 320 -14.73 5.43 18.97
C LYS A 320 -14.43 6.40 20.13
N ILE A 321 -14.08 7.66 19.82
CA ILE A 321 -13.75 8.67 20.82
C ILE A 321 -15.01 9.15 21.54
N LYS A 322 -16.08 9.46 20.78
CA LYS A 322 -17.37 9.86 21.34
C LYS A 322 -17.95 8.78 22.26
N LEU A 323 -17.97 7.54 21.79
CA LEU A 323 -18.46 6.39 22.56
C LEU A 323 -17.66 6.19 23.85
N ARG A 324 -16.31 6.26 23.78
CA ARG A 324 -15.46 6.18 24.98
C ARG A 324 -15.73 7.34 25.95
N ASN A 325 -15.97 8.55 25.46
CA ASN A 325 -16.24 9.71 26.30
C ASN A 325 -17.58 9.57 27.02
N GLU A 326 -18.61 9.08 26.34
CA GLU A 326 -19.93 8.85 26.95
C GLU A 326 -19.85 7.81 28.08
N LEU A 327 -19.22 6.66 27.81
CA LEU A 327 -19.06 5.62 28.83
C LEU A 327 -18.25 6.11 30.04
N ASN A 328 -17.18 6.88 29.78
CA ASN A 328 -16.25 7.31 30.81
C ASN A 328 -16.62 8.64 31.49
N LYS A 329 -17.72 9.30 31.07
CA LYS A 329 -18.09 10.67 31.50
C LYS A 329 -18.06 10.86 33.01
N ASN A 330 -18.58 9.88 33.74
CA ASN A 330 -18.70 9.90 35.20
C ASN A 330 -17.71 8.97 35.92
N GLN A 331 -16.70 8.47 35.21
CA GLN A 331 -15.72 7.53 35.78
C GLN A 331 -14.45 8.26 36.24
N PRO A 332 -13.92 7.94 37.45
CA PRO A 332 -12.63 8.47 37.88
C PRO A 332 -11.53 7.98 36.93
N PRO A 333 -10.40 8.73 36.78
CA PRO A 333 -9.37 8.42 35.78
C PRO A 333 -8.87 6.97 35.79
N ASN A 334 -8.71 6.38 36.98
CA ASN A 334 -8.26 4.99 37.17
C ASN A 334 -9.29 3.92 36.77
N LYS A 335 -10.56 4.30 36.55
CA LYS A 335 -11.64 3.42 36.07
C LYS A 335 -11.97 3.63 34.60
N ARG A 336 -11.43 4.67 33.95
CA ARG A 336 -11.70 4.94 32.52
C ARG A 336 -11.13 3.81 31.66
N ARG A 337 -11.90 3.40 30.64
CA ARG A 337 -11.57 2.26 29.76
C ARG A 337 -11.58 2.67 28.29
N SER A 338 -10.64 2.14 27.51
CA SER A 338 -10.64 2.24 26.05
C SER A 338 -11.34 1.03 25.42
N ILE A 339 -12.65 0.94 25.57
CA ILE A 339 -13.43 -0.28 25.30
C ILE A 339 -13.58 -0.71 23.84
N ILE A 340 -13.38 0.21 22.90
CA ILE A 340 -13.55 -0.02 21.47
C ILE A 340 -12.36 0.57 20.71
N HIS A 341 -11.92 -0.08 19.64
CA HIS A 341 -10.97 0.45 18.66
C HIS A 341 -11.62 0.47 17.27
N SER A 342 -11.14 1.28 16.34
CA SER A 342 -11.60 1.29 14.96
C SER A 342 -10.44 1.43 14.00
N SER A 343 -10.63 0.94 12.78
CA SER A 343 -9.81 1.33 11.63
C SER A 343 -9.86 2.86 11.42
N ASP A 344 -8.91 3.38 10.64
CA ASP A 344 -8.84 4.82 10.35
C ASP A 344 -9.30 5.14 8.91
N ASN A 345 -9.27 4.15 8.02
CA ASN A 345 -9.80 4.25 6.65
C ASN A 345 -10.30 2.88 6.17
N THR A 346 -10.82 2.81 4.95
CA THR A 346 -11.34 1.56 4.36
C THR A 346 -10.25 0.52 4.11
N LEU A 347 -9.03 0.92 3.74
CA LEU A 347 -7.89 -0.01 3.58
C LEU A 347 -7.62 -0.77 4.88
N ASP A 348 -7.57 -0.02 5.98
CA ASP A 348 -7.34 -0.57 7.32
C ASP A 348 -8.50 -1.49 7.75
N ALA A 349 -9.74 -1.11 7.43
CA ALA A 349 -10.91 -1.94 7.71
C ALA A 349 -10.84 -3.30 6.98
N LEU A 350 -10.51 -3.27 5.68
CA LEU A 350 -10.35 -4.49 4.88
C LEU A 350 -9.21 -5.36 5.41
N GLU A 351 -8.15 -4.77 5.94
CA GLU A 351 -7.05 -5.51 6.56
C GLU A 351 -7.49 -6.25 7.83
N PHE A 352 -8.29 -5.61 8.69
CA PHE A 352 -8.81 -6.24 9.90
C PHE A 352 -9.63 -7.49 9.52
N ILE A 353 -10.49 -7.32 8.51
CA ILE A 353 -11.31 -8.40 7.96
C ILE A 353 -10.43 -9.48 7.34
N ASN A 354 -9.44 -9.13 6.51
CA ASN A 354 -8.56 -10.10 5.88
C ASN A 354 -7.76 -10.91 6.90
N THR A 355 -7.35 -10.26 8.00
CA THR A 355 -6.57 -10.89 9.05
C THR A 355 -7.40 -11.92 9.82
N LEU A 356 -8.65 -11.59 10.18
CA LEU A 356 -9.48 -12.44 11.04
C LEU A 356 -10.42 -13.37 10.26
N TYR A 357 -10.98 -12.89 9.15
CA TYR A 357 -12.01 -13.54 8.34
C TYR A 357 -11.79 -13.30 6.82
N PRO A 358 -10.67 -13.76 6.23
CA PRO A 358 -10.32 -13.46 4.83
C PRO A 358 -11.36 -13.93 3.79
N LYS A 359 -12.10 -15.00 4.12
CA LYS A 359 -13.15 -15.55 3.24
C LYS A 359 -14.43 -14.72 3.24
N GLU A 360 -14.59 -13.78 4.18
CA GLU A 360 -15.80 -12.97 4.33
C GLU A 360 -15.75 -11.70 3.48
N ILE A 361 -14.57 -11.25 3.03
CA ILE A 361 -14.42 -10.03 2.21
C ILE A 361 -15.39 -10.02 1.01
N PRO A 362 -15.44 -11.06 0.14
CA PRO A 362 -16.37 -11.05 -0.99
C PRO A 362 -17.84 -10.95 -0.57
N LYS A 363 -18.21 -11.54 0.58
CA LYS A 363 -19.59 -11.53 1.08
C LYS A 363 -19.98 -10.14 1.61
N ILE A 364 -19.08 -9.50 2.35
CA ILE A 364 -19.24 -8.14 2.87
C ILE A 364 -19.43 -7.16 1.70
N LEU A 365 -18.57 -7.28 0.69
CA LEU A 365 -18.65 -6.47 -0.52
C LEU A 365 -19.98 -6.68 -1.27
N ASN A 366 -20.47 -7.92 -1.36
CA ASN A 366 -21.78 -8.21 -1.95
C ASN A 366 -22.94 -7.59 -1.14
N LYS A 367 -22.90 -7.68 0.20
CA LYS A 367 -23.90 -7.04 1.07
C LYS A 367 -23.98 -5.54 0.86
N ILE A 368 -22.84 -4.88 0.70
CA ILE A 368 -22.77 -3.44 0.43
C ILE A 368 -23.47 -3.11 -0.90
N ASN A 369 -23.25 -3.89 -1.95
CA ASN A 369 -23.90 -3.67 -3.24
C ASN A 369 -25.42 -3.83 -3.13
N LEU A 370 -25.89 -4.90 -2.49
CA LEU A 370 -27.34 -5.14 -2.28
C LEU A 370 -27.99 -4.03 -1.44
N ALA A 371 -27.30 -3.53 -0.42
CA ALA A 371 -27.80 -2.43 0.40
C ALA A 371 -27.92 -1.13 -0.40
N LYS A 372 -27.00 -0.87 -1.34
CA LYS A 372 -27.08 0.29 -2.24
C LYS A 372 -28.21 0.20 -3.24
N GLU A 373 -28.41 -0.96 -3.85
CA GLU A 373 -29.52 -1.16 -4.79
C GLU A 373 -30.86 -0.86 -4.12
N LYS A 374 -31.06 -1.33 -2.89
CA LYS A 374 -32.24 -1.00 -2.08
C LYS A 374 -32.39 0.50 -1.83
N MET A 375 -31.30 1.19 -1.49
CA MET A 375 -31.33 2.64 -1.25
C MET A 375 -31.65 3.46 -2.51
N LYS A 376 -31.16 3.02 -3.69
CA LYS A 376 -31.51 3.67 -4.96
C LYS A 376 -32.99 3.52 -5.28
N ILE A 377 -33.53 2.30 -5.11
CA ILE A 377 -34.96 2.04 -5.36
C ILE A 377 -35.85 2.94 -4.48
N THR A 378 -35.47 3.19 -3.22
CA THR A 378 -36.22 4.10 -2.33
C THR A 378 -36.02 5.59 -2.59
N ALA A 379 -35.03 5.99 -3.39
CA ALA A 379 -34.81 7.40 -3.77
C ALA A 379 -35.58 7.78 -5.04
N ASP A 380 -35.95 6.79 -5.86
CA ASP A 380 -36.69 6.95 -7.12
C ASP A 380 -38.22 6.71 -6.96
N THR A 381 -38.69 6.46 -5.73
CA THR A 381 -40.11 6.37 -5.33
C THR A 381 -40.44 7.47 -4.35
#